data_AF-A0A6I5CC29-F1
#
_entry.id   AF-A0A6I5CC29-F1
#
_cell.length_a   1.000
_cell.length_b   1.000
_cell.length_c   1.000
_cell.angle_alpha   90.00
_cell.angle_beta   90.00
_cell.angle_gamma   90.00
#
_symmetry.space_group_name_H-M   'P 1'
#
loop_
_entity.id
_entity.type
_entity.pdbx_description
1 polymer ?
#
loop_
_entity_poly.entity_id
_entity_poly.type
_entity_poly.pdbx_seq_one_letter_code
_entity_poly.pdbx_strand_id
1 'polypeptide(L)' 'MPTYSIGQAARLLRVSPETVRRWADAGRLPMGR' A
#
# COMPACT_ATOMS: atom_id res chain seq x y z
N MET A 1 -9.15 11.79 4.57
CA MET A 1 -7.75 11.41 4.30
C MET A 1 -7.67 10.89 2.86
N PRO A 2 -6.61 11.19 2.09
CA PRO A 2 -6.51 10.69 0.72
C PRO A 2 -6.37 9.17 0.72
N THR A 3 -7.11 8.50 -0.17
CA THR A 3 -7.01 7.05 -0.38
C THR A 3 -6.17 6.80 -1.62
N TYR A 4 -5.24 5.86 -1.52
CA TYR A 4 -4.36 5.49 -2.62
C TYR A 4 -4.52 4.00 -2.90
N SER A 5 -4.64 3.63 -4.18
CA SER A 5 -4.52 2.23 -4.59
C SER A 5 -3.09 1.73 -4.32
N ILE A 6 -2.92 0.40 -4.16
CA ILE A 6 -1.62 -0.24 -3.93
C ILE A 6 -0.56 0.24 -4.93
N GLY A 7 -0.90 0.33 -6.23
CA GLY A 7 0.03 0.80 -7.26
C GLY A 7 0.45 2.27 -7.11
N GLN A 8 -0.44 3.13 -6.60
CA GLN A 8 -0.09 4.53 -6.32
C GLN A 8 0.79 4.65 -5.08
N ALA A 9 0.45 3.93 -4.00
CA ALA A 9 1.28 3.85 -2.82
C ALA A 9 2.69 3.32 -3.14
N ALA A 10 2.78 2.29 -3.99
CA ALA A 10 4.04 1.71 -4.45
C ALA A 10 4.94 2.74 -5.14
N ARG A 11 4.37 3.53 -6.06
CA ARG A 11 5.10 4.60 -6.76
C ARG A 11 5.55 5.70 -5.81
N LEU A 12 4.69 6.15 -4.90
CA LEU A 12 5.02 7.19 -3.92
C LEU A 12 6.14 6.75 -2.98
N LEU A 13 6.10 5.50 -2.52
CA LEU A 13 7.06 4.93 -1.58
C LEU A 13 8.31 4.35 -2.28
N ARG A 14 8.35 4.38 -3.63
CA ARG A 14 9.41 3.80 -4.48
C ARG A 14 9.72 2.34 -4.14
N VAL A 15 8.67 1.55 -3.92
CA VAL A 15 8.73 0.11 -3.72
C VAL A 15 7.87 -0.61 -4.75
N SER A 16 8.07 -1.91 -4.91
CA SER A 16 7.18 -2.73 -5.73
C SER A 16 5.77 -2.81 -5.10
N PRO A 17 4.70 -2.90 -5.91
CA PRO A 17 3.33 -3.08 -5.39
C PRO A 17 3.17 -4.35 -4.54
N GLU A 18 4.01 -5.35 -4.76
CA GLU A 18 4.10 -6.59 -3.98
C GLU A 18 4.52 -6.32 -2.53
N THR A 19 5.50 -5.43 -2.33
CA THR A 19 5.94 -4.99 -1.00
C THR A 19 4.82 -4.30 -0.25
N VAL A 20 4.09 -3.41 -0.92
CA VAL A 20 2.93 -2.72 -0.34
C VAL A 20 1.83 -3.72 0.00
N ARG A 21 1.57 -4.70 -0.87
CA ARG A 21 0.60 -5.76 -0.59
C ARG A 21 1.00 -6.63 0.60
N ARG A 22 2.29 -6.94 0.76
CA ARG A 22 2.80 -7.66 1.94
C ARG A 22 2.62 -6.86 3.23
N TRP A 23 2.77 -5.53 3.18
CA TRP A 23 2.46 -4.68 4.32
C TRP A 23 0.97 -4.64 4.63
N ALA A 24 0.11 -4.60 3.61
CA ALA A 24 -1.33 -4.67 3.77
C ALA A 24 -1.75 -5.98 4.45
N ASP A 25 -1.23 -7.11 3.95
CA ASP A 25 -1.47 -8.45 4.47
C ASP A 25 -0.95 -8.61 5.91
N ALA A 26 0.21 -8.02 6.21
CA ALA A 26 0.77 -7.98 7.56
C ALA A 26 0.08 -6.97 8.50
N GLY A 27 -0.98 -6.28 8.07
CA GLY A 27 -1.69 -5.27 8.86
C GLY A 27 -0.86 -4.03 9.18
N ARG A 28 0.23 -3.78 8.43
CA ARG A 28 1.15 -2.64 8.63
C ARG A 28 0.65 -1.36 7.98
N LEU A 29 -0.44 -1.41 7.22
CA LEU A 29 -1.06 -0.27 6.55
C LEU A 29 -2.58 -0.25 6.84
N PRO A 30 -3.18 0.92 7.10
CA PRO A 30 -4.62 1.05 7.23
C PRO A 30 -5.27 0.78 5.87
N MET A 31 -6.07 -0.28 5.79
CA MET A 31 -6.82 -0.66 4.60
C MET A 31 -8.27 -0.22 4.78
N GLY A 32 -8.77 0.58 3.84
CA GLY A 32 -10.20 0.82 3.71
C GLY A 32 -10.87 -0.45 3.18
N ARG A 33 -12.07 -0.76 3.70
CA ARG A 33 -12.90 -1.87 3.21
C ARG A 33 -13.32 -1.65 1.77
#